data_AF-X0TXU4-F1
#
_entry.id   AF-X0TXU4-F1
#
_cell.length_a   1.000
_cell.length_b   1.000
_cell.length_c   1.000
_cell.angle_alpha   90.00
_cell.angle_beta   90.00
_cell.angle_gamma   90.00
#
_symmetry.space_group_name_H-M   'P 1'
#
loop_
_entity.id
_entity.type
_entity.pdbx_description
1 polymer ?
#
loop_
_entity_poly.entity_id
_entity_poly.type
_entity_poly.pdbx_seq_one_letter_code
_entity_poly.pdbx_strand_id
1 'polypeptide(L)'
;MPLASSSQAAAVGSSVTNTQFAAAAQVLARKNLIIGTYDPAITTITDDTPALVTSPEDVGATFGFGFMLHRLAVQSFAGSGGGETWVIPQVEVAGNQAEGTITYSTAATANGTISLYIA
;
A
#
# COMPACT_ATOMS: atom_id res chain seq x y z
N MET A 1 77.16 9.71 -6.99
CA MET A 1 75.90 9.05 -6.63
C MET A 1 74.82 10.12 -6.50
N PRO A 2 73.94 10.33 -7.49
CA PRO A 2 72.87 11.33 -7.38
C PRO A 2 71.51 10.65 -7.11
N LEU A 3 70.67 11.28 -6.28
CA LEU A 3 69.21 11.10 -6.34
C LEU A 3 68.63 12.46 -6.76
N ALA A 4 67.95 12.46 -7.91
CA ALA A 4 67.51 13.64 -8.64
C ALA A 4 66.25 14.30 -8.03
N SER A 5 65.99 15.52 -8.49
CA SER A 5 64.89 16.47 -8.21
C SER A 5 63.46 15.97 -8.53
N SER A 6 63.17 14.67 -8.40
CA SER A 6 61.89 14.06 -8.75
C SER A 6 61.17 13.33 -7.61
N SER A 7 61.57 13.54 -6.35
CA SER A 7 60.79 13.04 -5.20
C SER A 7 59.51 13.86 -5.03
N GLN A 8 58.53 13.58 -5.90
CA GLN A 8 57.17 14.02 -5.74
C GLN A 8 56.56 13.24 -4.57
N ALA A 9 56.48 13.89 -3.41
CA ALA A 9 55.60 13.44 -2.34
C ALA A 9 54.15 13.60 -2.84
N ALA A 10 53.62 12.56 -3.47
CA ALA A 10 52.22 12.51 -3.88
C ALA A 10 51.34 12.43 -2.62
N ALA A 11 50.94 13.59 -2.10
CA ALA A 11 49.91 13.66 -1.09
C ALA A 11 48.57 13.26 -1.74
N VAL A 12 48.10 12.06 -1.46
CA VAL A 12 46.75 11.62 -1.81
C VAL A 12 45.80 12.23 -0.78
N GLY A 13 45.24 13.40 -1.11
CA GLY A 13 44.13 13.96 -0.35
C GLY A 13 42.83 13.28 -0.77
N SER A 14 42.18 12.55 0.14
CA SER A 14 40.80 12.12 -0.06
C SER A 14 39.86 13.24 0.39
N SER A 15 39.14 13.83 -0.56
CA SER A 15 38.02 14.72 -0.26
C SER A 15 36.81 13.85 0.08
N VAL A 16 36.40 13.83 1.34
CA VAL A 16 35.08 13.28 1.73
C VAL A 16 34.07 14.40 1.56
N THR A 17 33.40 14.42 0.41
CA THR A 17 32.23 15.26 0.23
C THR A 17 31.09 14.63 1.02
N ASN A 18 30.52 15.37 1.99
CA ASN A 18 29.27 14.99 2.64
C ASN A 18 28.11 15.16 1.66
N THR A 19 28.09 14.34 0.61
CA THR A 19 26.86 14.10 -0.11
C THR A 19 26.02 13.24 0.82
N GLN A 20 25.10 13.86 1.54
CA GLN A 20 23.97 13.11 2.06
C GLN A 20 23.42 12.35 0.86
N PHE A 21 23.48 11.02 0.89
CA PHE A 21 22.67 10.25 -0.01
C PHE A 21 21.26 10.74 0.23
N ALA A 22 20.72 11.53 -0.70
CA ALA A 22 19.30 11.68 -0.82
C ALA A 22 18.80 10.31 -1.27
N ALA A 23 18.81 9.35 -0.35
CA ALA A 23 17.79 8.34 -0.30
C ALA A 23 16.52 9.15 -0.05
N ALA A 24 15.98 9.74 -1.11
CA ALA A 24 14.56 9.71 -1.30
C ALA A 24 14.25 8.21 -1.32
N ALA A 25 14.19 7.59 -0.12
CA ALA A 25 13.32 6.47 0.09
C ALA A 25 12.00 7.04 -0.39
N GLN A 26 11.65 6.69 -1.63
CA GLN A 26 10.35 7.00 -2.17
C GLN A 26 9.44 6.25 -1.20
N VAL A 27 8.93 6.98 -0.19
CA VAL A 27 7.85 6.50 0.66
C VAL A 27 6.68 6.43 -0.30
N LEU A 28 6.65 5.34 -1.07
CA LEU A 28 5.58 5.06 -1.99
C LEU A 28 4.41 4.79 -1.06
N ALA A 29 3.51 5.77 -0.98
CA ALA A 29 2.34 5.68 -0.13
C ALA A 29 1.62 4.39 -0.47
N ARG A 30 1.62 3.44 0.47
CA ARG A 30 0.98 2.14 0.28
C ARG A 30 -0.52 2.39 0.26
N LYS A 31 -1.16 2.02 -0.85
CA LYS A 31 -2.62 2.03 -1.00
C LYS A 31 -3.12 0.61 -0.83
N ASN A 32 -4.02 0.41 0.13
CA ASN A 32 -4.64 -0.87 0.40
C ASN A 32 -6.06 -0.89 -0.14
N LEU A 33 -6.49 -2.02 -0.68
CA LEU A 33 -7.87 -2.28 -1.07
C LEU A 33 -8.35 -3.54 -0.36
N ILE A 34 -9.49 -3.45 0.30
CA ILE A 34 -10.16 -4.55 0.99
C ILE A 34 -11.50 -4.77 0.31
N ILE A 35 -11.77 -6.00 -0.11
CA ILE A 35 -13.06 -6.38 -0.70
C ILE A 35 -13.69 -7.37 0.26
N GLY A 36 -14.96 -7.15 0.60
CA GLY A 36 -15.66 -8.11 1.43
C GLY A 36 -17.05 -7.71 1.82
N THR A 37 -17.67 -8.57 2.62
CA THR A 37 -19.07 -8.45 2.96
C THR A 37 -19.33 -7.65 4.22
N TYR A 38 -20.48 -6.99 4.21
CA TYR A 38 -20.95 -6.08 5.25
C TYR A 38 -22.22 -6.62 5.90
N ASP A 39 -22.66 -5.94 6.96
CA ASP A 39 -23.90 -6.26 7.65
C ASP A 39 -25.13 -6.05 6.75
N PRO A 40 -25.89 -7.11 6.41
CA PRO A 40 -27.06 -7.00 5.54
C PRO A 40 -28.20 -6.16 6.15
N ALA A 41 -28.15 -5.83 7.44
CA ALA A 41 -29.11 -4.93 8.06
C ALA A 41 -28.90 -3.46 7.69
N ILE A 42 -27.73 -3.08 7.17
CA ILE A 42 -27.39 -1.69 6.81
C ILE A 42 -27.84 -1.41 5.37
N THR A 43 -28.95 -0.70 5.21
CA THR A 43 -29.54 -0.44 3.87
C THR A 43 -29.01 0.82 3.18
N THR A 44 -28.09 1.56 3.82
CA THR A 44 -27.57 2.83 3.30
C THR A 44 -26.30 2.66 2.47
N ILE A 45 -25.73 1.46 2.44
CA ILE A 45 -24.51 1.16 1.70
C ILE A 45 -24.85 0.87 0.24
N THR A 46 -24.05 1.42 -0.67
CA THR A 46 -24.11 1.08 -2.09
C THR A 46 -23.07 -0.01 -2.35
N ASP A 47 -23.54 -1.15 -2.84
CA ASP A 47 -22.69 -2.29 -3.19
C ASP A 47 -21.68 -1.89 -4.28
N ASP A 48 -20.54 -2.60 -4.34
CA ASP A 48 -19.49 -2.45 -5.35
C ASP A 48 -18.85 -1.05 -5.43
N THR A 49 -19.16 -0.16 -4.49
CA THR A 49 -18.69 1.22 -4.51
C THR A 49 -17.52 1.42 -3.53
N PRO A 50 -16.32 1.79 -4.00
CA PRO A 50 -15.18 2.01 -3.12
C PRO A 50 -15.44 3.15 -2.14
N ALA A 51 -15.20 2.90 -0.86
CA ALA A 51 -15.23 3.88 0.21
C ALA A 51 -13.84 3.99 0.86
N LEU A 52 -13.37 5.23 1.06
CA LEU A 52 -12.14 5.49 1.81
C LEU A 52 -12.43 5.31 3.30
N VAL A 53 -11.58 4.54 3.99
CA VAL A 53 -11.71 4.30 5.42
C VAL A 53 -10.40 4.63 6.12
N THR A 54 -10.51 5.16 7.33
CA THR A 54 -9.34 5.67 8.08
C THR A 54 -8.95 4.80 9.26
N SER A 55 -9.85 3.96 9.74
CA SER A 55 -9.58 3.03 10.83
C SER A 55 -10.51 1.82 10.81
N PRO A 56 -10.16 0.73 11.53
CA PRO A 56 -11.03 -0.42 11.68
C PRO A 56 -12.36 -0.06 12.35
N GLU A 57 -12.38 0.83 13.34
CA GLU A 57 -13.61 1.26 14.00
C GLU A 57 -14.57 2.02 13.07
N ASP A 58 -14.04 2.81 12.13
CA ASP A 58 -14.81 3.48 11.07
C ASP A 58 -15.47 2.44 10.13
N VAL A 59 -14.72 1.39 9.78
CA VAL A 59 -15.25 0.26 9.01
C VAL A 59 -16.36 -0.46 9.78
N GLY A 60 -16.16 -0.72 11.07
CA GLY A 60 -17.17 -1.38 11.90
C GLY A 60 -18.44 -0.55 12.09
N ALA A 61 -18.31 0.77 12.23
CA ALA A 61 -19.44 1.68 12.35
C ALA A 61 -20.24 1.80 11.05
N THR A 62 -19.56 1.79 9.90
CA THR A 62 -20.17 2.01 8.59
C THR A 62 -20.70 0.72 7.95
N PHE A 63 -19.96 -0.38 8.08
CA PHE A 63 -20.22 -1.65 7.39
C PHE A 63 -20.56 -2.80 8.34
N GLY A 64 -20.63 -2.56 9.65
CA GLY A 64 -21.02 -3.53 10.65
C GLY A 64 -19.85 -4.16 11.41
N PHE A 65 -19.92 -4.13 12.74
CA PHE A 65 -18.91 -4.73 13.60
C PHE A 65 -18.94 -6.26 13.54
N GLY A 66 -17.79 -6.85 13.25
CA GLY A 66 -17.59 -8.31 13.27
C GLY A 66 -17.86 -9.00 11.95
N PHE A 67 -18.41 -8.29 10.96
CA PHE A 67 -18.52 -8.75 9.58
C PHE A 67 -17.16 -8.80 8.88
N MET A 68 -17.14 -9.41 7.69
CA MET A 68 -15.89 -9.71 6.98
C MET A 68 -15.04 -8.46 6.78
N LEU A 69 -15.63 -7.34 6.34
CA LEU A 69 -14.92 -6.08 6.16
C LEU A 69 -14.25 -5.58 7.44
N HIS A 70 -14.96 -5.58 8.56
CA HIS A 70 -14.39 -5.15 9.84
C HIS A 70 -13.19 -6.03 10.25
N ARG A 71 -13.33 -7.35 10.10
CA ARG A 71 -12.26 -8.30 10.45
C ARG A 71 -11.02 -8.15 9.57
N LEU A 72 -11.22 -7.95 8.28
CA LEU A 72 -10.14 -7.70 7.32
C LEU A 72 -9.47 -6.35 7.58
N ALA A 73 -10.25 -5.32 7.90
CA ALA A 73 -9.71 -4.01 8.27
C ALA A 73 -8.85 -4.10 9.53
N VAL A 74 -9.30 -4.78 10.59
CA VAL A 74 -8.49 -4.96 11.82
C VAL A 74 -7.11 -5.56 11.49
N GLN A 75 -7.06 -6.61 10.66
CA GLN A 75 -5.80 -7.25 10.29
C GLN A 75 -4.95 -6.37 9.35
N SER A 76 -5.58 -5.73 8.37
CA SER A 76 -4.90 -4.86 7.41
C SER A 76 -4.24 -3.66 8.10
N PHE A 77 -4.95 -3.00 9.02
CA PHE A 77 -4.40 -1.88 9.79
C PHE A 77 -3.35 -2.32 10.81
N ALA A 78 -3.49 -3.50 11.42
CA ALA A 78 -2.47 -4.06 12.32
C ALA A 78 -1.14 -4.34 11.59
N GLY A 79 -1.20 -4.85 10.35
CA GLY A 79 -0.02 -5.18 9.56
C GLY A 79 0.59 -4.00 8.78
N SER A 80 -0.22 -3.01 8.40
CA SER A 80 0.23 -1.89 7.57
C SER A 80 0.71 -0.67 8.35
N GLY A 81 0.36 -0.54 9.63
CA GLY A 81 0.72 0.63 10.45
C GLY A 81 -0.05 1.91 10.09
N GLY A 82 -1.12 1.79 9.30
CA GLY A 82 -1.90 2.91 8.79
C GLY A 82 -1.42 3.41 7.42
N GLY A 83 -2.38 3.64 6.53
CA GLY A 83 -2.17 4.10 5.16
C GLY A 83 -3.51 4.29 4.45
N GLU A 84 -3.49 4.85 3.23
CA GLU A 84 -4.71 5.05 2.43
C GLU A 84 -5.35 3.68 2.15
N THR A 85 -6.50 3.42 2.80
CA THR A 85 -7.17 2.12 2.73
C THR A 85 -8.58 2.32 2.20
N TRP A 86 -8.89 1.58 1.14
CA TRP A 86 -10.19 1.56 0.49
C TRP A 86 -10.90 0.26 0.78
N VAL A 87 -12.22 0.33 0.91
CA VAL A 87 -13.09 -0.81 1.13
C VAL A 87 -14.13 -0.86 0.01
N ILE A 88 -14.36 -2.03 -0.55
CA ILE A 88 -15.47 -2.29 -1.47
C ILE A 88 -16.44 -3.25 -0.78
N PRO A 89 -17.65 -2.78 -0.43
CA PRO A 89 -18.69 -3.62 0.16
C PRO A 89 -19.29 -4.55 -0.90
N GLN A 90 -19.45 -5.81 -0.51
CA GLN A 90 -20.08 -6.86 -1.30
C GLN A 90 -21.32 -7.35 -0.55
N VAL A 91 -22.41 -7.54 -1.27
CA VAL A 91 -23.62 -8.16 -0.71
C VAL A 91 -23.41 -9.68 -0.58
N GLU A 92 -23.77 -10.25 0.57
CA GLU A 92 -23.82 -11.71 0.74
C GLU A 92 -25.04 -12.27 0.01
N VAL A 93 -24.82 -13.02 -1.08
CA VAL A 93 -25.87 -13.76 -1.78
C VAL A 93 -25.54 -15.24 -1.72
N ALA A 94 -26.45 -16.05 -1.17
CA ALA A 94 -26.26 -17.50 -1.10
C ALA A 94 -26.35 -18.14 -2.50
N GLY A 95 -25.41 -19.06 -2.79
CA GLY A 95 -25.58 -20.04 -3.88
C GLY A 95 -24.83 -19.77 -5.19
N ASN A 96 -24.09 -18.68 -5.31
CA ASN A 96 -23.30 -18.38 -6.51
C ASN A 96 -21.79 -18.60 -6.25
N GLN A 97 -21.11 -19.20 -7.22
CA GLN A 97 -19.65 -19.25 -7.24
C GLN A 97 -19.12 -17.83 -7.53
N ALA A 98 -18.06 -17.43 -6.84
CA ALA A 98 -17.43 -16.12 -7.06
C ALA A 98 -16.85 -16.05 -8.48
N GLU A 99 -17.35 -15.11 -9.29
CA GLU A 99 -16.85 -14.75 -10.61
C GLU A 99 -16.57 -13.24 -10.63
N GLY A 100 -15.49 -12.82 -11.29
CA GLY A 100 -15.16 -11.40 -11.38
C GLY A 100 -14.04 -11.12 -12.37
N THR A 101 -14.03 -9.92 -12.93
CA THR A 101 -12.95 -9.43 -13.81
C THR A 101 -12.34 -8.18 -13.21
N ILE A 102 -11.00 -8.13 -13.10
CA ILE A 102 -10.27 -6.94 -12.69
C ILE A 102 -9.77 -6.23 -13.95
N THR A 103 -10.39 -5.10 -14.28
CA THR A 103 -10.02 -4.27 -15.44
C THR A 103 -9.24 -3.05 -15.00
N TYR A 104 -8.05 -2.86 -15.56
CA TYR A 104 -7.25 -1.64 -15.41
C TYR A 104 -7.45 -0.79 -16.66
N SER A 105 -8.19 0.32 -16.55
CA SER A 105 -8.65 1.12 -17.70
C SER A 105 -7.82 2.37 -18.00
N THR A 106 -6.80 2.69 -17.19
CA THR A 106 -5.98 3.89 -17.35
C THR A 106 -4.67 3.60 -18.06
N ALA A 107 -4.16 4.59 -18.82
CA ALA A 107 -2.82 4.50 -19.40
C ALA A 107 -1.77 4.29 -18.28
N ALA A 108 -0.84 3.36 -18.49
CA ALA A 108 0.24 3.11 -17.55
C ALA A 108 1.17 4.33 -17.49
N THR A 109 1.23 4.99 -16.34
CA THR A 109 2.06 6.19 -16.13
C THR A 109 3.38 5.89 -15.41
N ALA A 110 3.51 4.71 -14.80
CA ALA A 110 4.70 4.28 -14.05
C ALA A 110 4.78 2.76 -13.96
N ASN A 111 5.99 2.26 -13.68
CA ASN A 111 6.26 0.84 -13.45
C ASN A 111 6.09 0.51 -11.96
N GLY A 112 5.47 -0.63 -11.64
CA GLY A 112 5.28 -1.09 -10.27
C GLY A 112 4.76 -2.53 -10.22
N THR A 113 4.62 -3.04 -9.01
CA THR A 113 4.09 -4.39 -8.75
C THR A 113 2.80 -4.29 -7.95
N ILE A 114 1.73 -4.94 -8.44
CA ILE A 114 0.50 -5.13 -7.68
C ILE A 114 0.55 -6.52 -7.06
N SER A 115 0.52 -6.58 -5.73
CA SER A 115 0.40 -7.85 -4.99
C SER A 115 -1.07 -8.15 -4.77
N LEU A 116 -1.58 -9.16 -5.47
CA LEU A 116 -2.97 -9.62 -5.35
C LEU A 116 -3.01 -10.96 -4.61
N TYR A 117 -3.85 -11.05 -3.59
CA TYR A 117 -4.16 -12.29 -2.89
C TYR A 117 -5.66 -12.55 -2.98
N ILE A 118 -6.02 -13.74 -3.46
CA ILE A 118 -7.39 -14.25 -3.56
C ILE A 118 -7.39 -15.56 -2.77
N ALA A 119 -8.24 -15.67 -1.75
CA ALA A 119 -8.40 -16.85 -0.91
C ALA A 119 -9.79 -17.46 -1.09
#